data_AF-A0AB34K7Z5-F1
#
_entry.id   AF-A0AB34K7Z5-F1
#
_cell.length_a   1.000
_cell.length_b   1.000
_cell.length_c   1.000
_cell.angle_alpha   90.00
_cell.angle_beta   90.00
_cell.angle_gamma   90.00
#
_symmetry.space_group_name_H-M   'P 1'
#
loop_
_entity.id
_entity.type
_entity.pdbx_description
1 polymer ?
#
loop_
_entity_poly.entity_id
_entity_poly.type
_entity_poly.pdbx_seq_one_letter_code
_entity_poly.pdbx_strand_id
1 'polypeptide(L)'
;MPHTMSAMHSPSRATESTRISRVGRALAKLLAASAVSAVVVGSVAVAFQYVKVVPLILDAEAFESRRLQESTATNGSDTGEAGDEPWAPSDGLERGMFSWLSDMLTTWAFALILLGCYFIDHRYISHMGGLQRGAMGWVAFMASPSLGLSPELPGMQAADLTDRQWWWLSSVAAALAGLLLAILGFRHPDPPPPSSAKNAAELRALRISRVHHWLIQLVAVACGVAVGAIPHWTGAPHPHLRRLEDVPEVIITAEGPPAELAAQFGVWCLATAFAYWLVLGVVTSLCFNAAMDFEAVMPIEVSHKLDVANPVLHQESHA
;
A
#
# COMPACT_ATOMS: atom_id res chain seq x y z
N MET A 1 -34.81 42.86 29.55
CA MET A 1 -33.88 42.18 28.62
C MET A 1 -34.54 40.88 28.18
N PRO A 2 -34.93 40.71 26.90
CA PRO A 2 -35.41 39.40 26.45
C PRO A 2 -34.27 38.58 25.85
N HIS A 3 -34.14 37.35 26.33
CA HIS A 3 -33.26 36.32 25.81
C HIS A 3 -33.68 35.93 24.40
N THR A 4 -32.76 36.02 23.43
CA THR A 4 -32.94 35.47 22.08
C THR A 4 -32.74 33.96 22.14
N MET A 5 -33.85 33.21 22.08
CA MET A 5 -33.81 31.76 21.83
C MET A 5 -33.31 31.52 20.40
N SER A 6 -32.10 30.97 20.28
CA SER A 6 -31.55 30.47 19.02
C SER A 6 -32.34 29.21 18.61
N ALA A 7 -33.28 29.36 17.68
CA ALA A 7 -34.06 28.25 17.15
C ALA A 7 -33.15 27.31 16.33
N MET A 8 -32.89 26.13 16.88
CA MET A 8 -32.17 25.04 16.23
C MET A 8 -33.05 24.48 15.08
N HIS A 9 -32.72 24.80 13.83
CA HIS A 9 -33.39 24.24 12.67
C HIS A 9 -33.09 22.74 12.55
N SER A 10 -34.09 21.90 12.80
CA SER A 10 -34.01 20.46 12.49
C SER A 10 -34.18 20.26 10.97
N PRO A 11 -33.27 19.54 10.28
CA PRO A 11 -33.39 19.31 8.84
C PRO A 11 -34.70 18.59 8.50
N SER A 12 -35.39 19.03 7.45
CA SER A 12 -36.66 18.44 7.02
C SER A 12 -36.44 17.06 6.37
N ARG A 13 -37.39 16.12 6.52
CA ARG A 13 -37.33 14.76 5.92
C ARG A 13 -36.98 14.73 4.43
N ALA A 14 -37.38 15.75 3.66
CA ALA A 14 -37.05 15.88 2.24
C ALA A 14 -35.54 16.10 2.00
N THR A 15 -34.90 16.92 2.84
CA THR A 15 -33.44 17.14 2.77
C THR A 15 -32.64 15.88 3.13
N GLU A 16 -33.17 15.08 4.06
CA GLU A 16 -32.56 13.82 4.50
C GLU A 16 -32.58 12.73 3.41
N SER A 17 -33.72 12.52 2.76
CA SER A 17 -33.86 11.57 1.64
C SER A 17 -32.93 11.90 0.45
N THR A 18 -32.82 13.20 0.14
CA THR A 18 -31.93 13.67 -0.94
C THR A 18 -30.46 13.48 -0.59
N ARG A 19 -30.09 13.56 0.70
CA ARG A 19 -28.72 13.31 1.17
C ARG A 19 -28.35 11.83 1.09
N ILE A 20 -29.25 10.94 1.55
CA ILE A 20 -29.03 9.48 1.55
C ILE A 20 -28.83 8.98 0.11
N SER A 21 -29.64 9.44 -0.85
CA SER A 21 -29.50 9.05 -2.26
C SER A 21 -28.19 9.53 -2.91
N ARG A 22 -27.65 10.69 -2.50
CA ARG A 22 -26.34 11.18 -2.98
C ARG A 22 -25.19 10.35 -2.44
N VAL A 23 -25.20 10.03 -1.14
CA VAL A 23 -24.18 9.20 -0.50
C VAL A 23 -24.19 7.79 -1.10
N GLY A 24 -25.36 7.19 -1.29
CA GLY A 24 -25.49 5.88 -1.92
C GLY A 24 -24.91 5.84 -3.34
N ARG A 25 -25.17 6.86 -4.16
CA ARG A 25 -24.58 6.97 -5.51
C ARG A 25 -23.06 7.13 -5.48
N ALA A 26 -22.53 7.94 -4.56
CA ALA A 26 -21.08 8.11 -4.41
C ALA A 26 -20.42 6.78 -4.01
N LEU A 27 -20.99 6.06 -3.03
CA LEU A 27 -20.49 4.75 -2.62
C LEU A 27 -20.50 3.73 -3.78
N ALA A 28 -21.60 3.66 -4.55
CA ALA A 28 -21.67 2.79 -5.72
C ALA A 28 -20.60 3.11 -6.77
N LYS A 29 -20.36 4.41 -7.03
CA LYS A 29 -19.29 4.89 -7.93
C LYS A 29 -17.90 4.47 -7.43
N LEU A 30 -17.61 4.59 -6.12
CA LEU A 30 -16.34 4.17 -5.54
C LEU A 30 -16.15 2.64 -5.56
N LEU A 31 -17.21 1.87 -5.31
CA LEU A 31 -17.18 0.41 -5.42
C LEU A 31 -16.90 -0.04 -6.85
N ALA A 32 -17.54 0.56 -7.84
CA ALA A 32 -17.28 0.26 -9.25
C ALA A 32 -15.86 0.64 -9.66
N ALA A 33 -15.40 1.84 -9.28
CA ALA A 33 -14.05 2.32 -9.60
C ALA A 33 -12.93 1.47 -8.98
N SER A 34 -13.12 1.02 -7.73
CA SER A 34 -12.18 0.11 -7.07
C SER A 34 -12.18 -1.28 -7.70
N ALA A 35 -13.34 -1.82 -8.10
CA ALA A 35 -13.41 -3.10 -8.80
C ALA A 35 -12.71 -3.06 -10.16
N VAL A 36 -12.90 -1.98 -10.94
CA VAL A 36 -12.17 -1.78 -12.22
C VAL A 36 -10.67 -1.68 -11.98
N SER A 37 -10.25 -0.91 -10.96
CA SER A 37 -8.84 -0.82 -10.58
C SER A 37 -8.27 -2.18 -10.21
N ALA A 38 -9.03 -3.01 -9.49
CA ALA A 38 -8.63 -4.34 -9.05
C ALA A 38 -8.37 -5.29 -10.21
N VAL A 39 -9.26 -5.33 -11.20
CA VAL A 39 -9.09 -6.18 -12.40
C VAL A 39 -7.87 -5.75 -13.19
N VAL A 40 -7.71 -4.45 -13.44
CA VAL A 40 -6.60 -3.92 -14.25
C VAL A 40 -5.26 -4.17 -13.54
N VAL A 41 -5.15 -3.75 -12.28
CA VAL A 41 -3.88 -3.80 -11.55
C VAL A 41 -3.56 -5.22 -11.09
N GLY A 42 -4.55 -6.01 -10.68
CA GLY A 42 -4.35 -7.43 -10.34
C GLY A 42 -3.85 -8.24 -11.54
N SER A 43 -4.35 -7.98 -12.74
CA SER A 43 -3.85 -8.63 -13.96
C SER A 43 -2.39 -8.25 -14.26
N VAL A 44 -2.02 -6.99 -14.04
CA VAL A 44 -0.63 -6.51 -14.19
C VAL A 44 0.28 -7.12 -13.13
N ALA A 45 -0.18 -7.25 -11.88
CA ALA A 45 0.56 -7.87 -10.78
C ALA A 45 0.92 -9.32 -11.10
N VAL A 46 -0.07 -10.12 -11.51
CA VAL A 46 0.14 -11.51 -11.92
C VAL A 46 1.14 -11.61 -13.06
N ALA A 47 1.05 -10.75 -14.08
CA ALA A 47 2.02 -10.75 -15.17
C ALA A 47 3.45 -10.51 -14.68
N PHE A 48 3.66 -9.57 -13.75
CA PHE A 48 4.98 -9.34 -13.15
C PHE A 48 5.45 -10.52 -12.29
N GLN A 49 4.57 -11.12 -11.50
CA GLN A 49 4.90 -12.29 -10.70
C GLN A 49 5.31 -13.47 -11.57
N TYR A 50 4.61 -13.73 -12.67
CA TYR A 50 4.95 -14.81 -13.60
C TYR A 50 6.34 -14.65 -14.23
N VAL A 51 6.82 -13.41 -14.39
CA VAL A 51 8.15 -13.14 -14.97
C VAL A 51 9.28 -13.24 -13.94
N LYS A 52 9.02 -12.87 -12.68
CA LYS A 52 10.10 -12.70 -11.68
C LYS A 52 9.98 -13.56 -10.43
N VAL A 53 8.77 -13.81 -9.95
CA VAL A 53 8.52 -14.46 -8.66
C VAL A 53 8.22 -15.94 -8.85
N VAL A 54 7.34 -16.28 -9.80
CA VAL A 54 6.93 -17.67 -10.08
C VAL A 54 8.11 -18.57 -10.46
N PRO A 55 9.08 -18.16 -11.31
CA PRO A 55 10.23 -19.01 -11.61
C PRO A 55 11.04 -19.38 -10.35
N LEU A 56 11.22 -18.43 -9.43
CA LEU A 56 11.95 -18.65 -8.17
C LEU A 56 11.20 -19.61 -7.23
N ILE A 57 9.87 -19.56 -7.25
CA ILE A 57 9.01 -20.49 -6.51
C ILE A 57 9.16 -21.91 -7.08
N LEU A 58 9.07 -22.06 -8.39
CA LEU A 58 9.22 -23.37 -9.05
C LEU A 58 10.61 -23.97 -8.82
N ASP A 59 11.66 -23.14 -8.84
CA ASP A 59 13.02 -23.56 -8.53
C ASP A 59 13.11 -24.09 -7.09
N ALA A 60 12.49 -23.38 -6.12
CA ALA A 60 12.44 -23.81 -4.72
C ALA A 60 11.65 -25.12 -4.51
N GLU A 61 10.47 -25.24 -5.12
CA GLU A 61 9.64 -26.46 -5.11
C GLU A 61 10.43 -27.67 -5.68
N ALA A 62 11.24 -27.46 -6.72
CA ALA A 62 12.11 -28.49 -7.29
C ALA A 62 13.29 -28.88 -6.39
N PHE A 63 13.79 -27.97 -5.55
CA PHE A 63 14.79 -28.32 -4.52
C PHE A 63 14.18 -29.19 -3.42
N GLU A 64 12.99 -28.81 -2.92
CA GLU A 64 12.27 -29.58 -1.91
C GLU A 64 11.93 -30.99 -2.41
N SER A 65 11.43 -31.10 -3.64
CA SER A 65 11.09 -32.38 -4.27
C SER A 65 12.30 -33.33 -4.40
N ARG A 66 13.46 -32.80 -4.84
CA ARG A 66 14.70 -33.59 -4.95
C ARG A 66 15.18 -34.09 -3.58
N ARG A 67 15.12 -33.24 -2.57
CA ARG A 67 15.48 -33.59 -1.18
C ARG A 67 14.60 -34.72 -0.65
N LEU A 68 13.29 -34.66 -0.88
CA LEU A 68 12.37 -35.71 -0.46
C LEU A 68 12.68 -37.05 -1.13
N GLN A 69 12.96 -37.05 -2.44
CA GLN A 69 13.34 -38.26 -3.18
C GLN A 69 14.66 -38.87 -2.66
N GLU A 70 15.68 -38.05 -2.39
CA GLU A 70 16.94 -38.52 -1.81
C GLU A 70 16.74 -39.14 -0.42
N SER A 71 15.95 -38.49 0.44
CA SER A 71 15.61 -39.00 1.79
C SER A 71 14.90 -40.36 1.73
N THR A 72 13.95 -40.53 0.80
CA THR A 72 13.25 -41.80 0.60
C THR A 72 14.19 -42.89 0.06
N ALA A 73 15.14 -42.53 -0.80
CA ALA A 73 16.12 -43.46 -1.37
C ALA A 73 17.16 -43.93 -0.33
N THR A 74 17.55 -43.08 0.62
CA THR A 74 18.54 -43.42 1.66
C THR A 74 17.95 -44.19 2.84
N ASN A 75 16.67 -43.98 3.18
CA ASN A 75 16.06 -44.50 4.42
C ASN A 75 15.22 -45.78 4.26
N GLY A 76 15.18 -46.40 3.07
CA GLY A 76 14.62 -47.74 2.87
C GLY A 76 13.21 -47.95 3.42
N SER A 77 12.20 -47.46 2.69
CA SER A 77 10.76 -47.81 2.81
C SER A 77 10.23 -48.22 4.20
N ASP A 78 9.89 -47.24 5.03
CA ASP A 78 8.64 -47.33 5.78
C ASP A 78 7.63 -46.48 5.01
N THR A 79 6.71 -47.13 4.30
CA THR A 79 5.53 -46.48 3.72
C THR A 79 4.60 -46.10 4.87
N GLY A 80 4.96 -45.04 5.60
CA GLY A 80 4.01 -44.32 6.43
C GLY A 80 2.84 -43.94 5.53
N GLU A 81 1.62 -44.30 5.96
CA GLU A 81 0.37 -43.98 5.27
C GLU A 81 0.45 -42.58 4.69
N ALA A 82 0.19 -42.44 3.39
CA ALA A 82 0.08 -41.14 2.74
C ALA A 82 -1.04 -40.37 3.44
N GLY A 83 -0.67 -39.61 4.48
CA GLY A 83 -1.55 -38.63 5.08
C GLY A 83 -1.99 -37.72 3.95
N ASP A 84 -3.30 -37.47 3.86
CA ASP A 84 -3.91 -36.67 2.81
C ASP A 84 -3.03 -35.45 2.51
N GLU A 85 -2.42 -35.42 1.31
CA GLU A 85 -1.63 -34.25 0.91
C GLU A 85 -2.53 -33.02 1.05
N PRO A 86 -2.07 -31.95 1.75
CA PRO A 86 -2.83 -30.71 1.82
C PRO A 86 -3.18 -30.24 0.41
N TRP A 87 -4.47 -30.04 0.14
CA TRP A 87 -4.94 -29.67 -1.20
C TRP A 87 -4.19 -28.44 -1.73
N ALA A 88 -3.68 -28.55 -2.95
CA ALA A 88 -3.09 -27.47 -3.71
C ALA A 88 -3.66 -27.45 -5.14
N PRO A 89 -3.85 -26.27 -5.75
CA PRO A 89 -4.29 -26.19 -7.14
C PRO A 89 -3.25 -26.79 -8.07
N SER A 90 -3.69 -27.46 -9.13
CA SER A 90 -2.78 -28.05 -10.11
C SER A 90 -1.97 -26.98 -10.86
N ASP A 91 -0.74 -27.35 -11.24
CA ASP A 91 0.14 -26.47 -12.00
C ASP A 91 -0.46 -26.06 -13.35
N GLY A 92 -0.01 -24.89 -13.83
CA GLY A 92 -0.48 -24.32 -15.09
C GLY A 92 -1.68 -23.40 -14.90
N LEU A 93 -2.80 -23.72 -15.56
CA LEU A 93 -3.95 -22.81 -15.64
C LEU A 93 -4.69 -22.66 -14.32
N GLU A 94 -4.89 -23.76 -13.57
CA GLU A 94 -5.63 -23.73 -12.31
C GLU A 94 -4.91 -22.85 -11.27
N ARG A 95 -3.63 -23.12 -11.01
CA ARG A 95 -2.76 -22.27 -10.17
C ARG A 95 -2.79 -20.80 -10.62
N GLY A 96 -2.65 -20.55 -11.93
CA GLY A 96 -2.69 -19.19 -12.47
C GLY A 96 -4.01 -18.46 -12.23
N MET A 97 -5.15 -19.15 -12.36
CA MET A 97 -6.47 -18.58 -12.11
C MET A 97 -6.71 -18.29 -10.63
N PHE A 98 -6.31 -19.18 -9.73
CA PHE A 98 -6.41 -18.93 -8.29
C PHE A 98 -5.47 -17.81 -7.84
N SER A 99 -4.23 -17.75 -8.36
CA SER A 99 -3.32 -16.64 -8.10
C SER A 99 -3.90 -15.32 -8.59
N TRP A 100 -4.46 -15.28 -9.80
CA TRP A 100 -5.08 -14.07 -10.34
C TRP A 100 -6.31 -13.64 -9.55
N LEU A 101 -7.17 -14.56 -9.15
CA LEU A 101 -8.33 -14.24 -8.34
C LEU A 101 -7.94 -13.70 -6.96
N SER A 102 -6.92 -14.29 -6.33
CA SER A 102 -6.40 -13.85 -5.03
C SER A 102 -5.76 -12.45 -5.11
N ASP A 103 -4.95 -12.21 -6.15
CA ASP A 103 -4.36 -10.90 -6.42
C ASP A 103 -5.43 -9.85 -6.70
N MET A 104 -6.46 -10.18 -7.50
CA MET A 104 -7.58 -9.28 -7.79
C MET A 104 -8.33 -8.90 -6.50
N LEU A 105 -8.67 -9.86 -5.65
CA LEU A 105 -9.38 -9.60 -4.38
C LEU A 105 -8.55 -8.74 -3.43
N THR A 106 -7.26 -9.06 -3.30
CA THR A 106 -6.32 -8.28 -2.50
C THR A 106 -6.19 -6.85 -3.03
N THR A 107 -6.07 -6.70 -4.35
CA THR A 107 -6.02 -5.39 -5.02
C THR A 107 -7.30 -4.60 -4.80
N TRP A 108 -8.46 -5.26 -4.81
CA TRP A 108 -9.74 -4.60 -4.55
C TRP A 108 -9.80 -4.02 -3.14
N ALA A 109 -9.36 -4.76 -2.13
CA ALA A 109 -9.29 -4.28 -0.75
C ALA A 109 -8.39 -3.04 -0.62
N PHE A 110 -7.19 -3.07 -1.21
CA PHE A 110 -6.27 -1.92 -1.19
C PHE A 110 -6.79 -0.73 -2.01
N ALA A 111 -7.43 -0.98 -3.15
CA ALA A 111 -8.06 0.07 -3.94
C ALA A 111 -9.17 0.79 -3.15
N LEU A 112 -9.99 0.06 -2.39
CA LEU A 112 -11.00 0.66 -1.52
C LEU A 112 -10.39 1.59 -0.47
N ILE A 113 -9.29 1.18 0.16
CA ILE A 113 -8.57 2.01 1.13
C ILE A 113 -8.09 3.31 0.46
N LEU A 114 -7.42 3.21 -0.69
CA LEU A 114 -6.91 4.38 -1.42
C LEU A 114 -8.03 5.32 -1.87
N LEU A 115 -9.12 4.78 -2.43
CA LEU A 115 -10.29 5.57 -2.83
C LEU A 115 -10.95 6.25 -1.63
N GLY A 116 -10.98 5.59 -0.47
CA GLY A 116 -11.43 6.20 0.79
C GLY A 116 -10.55 7.40 1.18
N CYS A 117 -9.23 7.26 1.09
CA CYS A 117 -8.30 8.37 1.34
C CYS A 117 -8.50 9.53 0.34
N TYR A 118 -8.68 9.24 -0.94
CA TYR A 118 -8.94 10.26 -1.96
C TYR A 118 -10.28 10.98 -1.73
N PHE A 119 -11.29 10.23 -1.30
CA PHE A 119 -12.59 10.78 -0.98
C PHE A 119 -12.51 11.80 0.17
N ILE A 120 -11.74 11.51 1.23
CA ILE A 120 -11.52 12.45 2.36
C ILE A 120 -10.83 13.74 1.89
N ASP A 121 -9.93 13.66 0.91
CA ASP A 121 -9.23 14.84 0.41
C ASP A 121 -10.13 15.75 -0.45
N HIS A 122 -11.29 15.27 -0.90
CA HIS A 122 -12.34 16.02 -1.62
C HIS A 122 -11.83 16.91 -2.77
N ARG A 123 -10.86 16.42 -3.55
CA ARG A 123 -10.24 17.17 -4.66
C ARG A 123 -9.78 16.25 -5.78
N TYR A 124 -9.46 16.85 -6.93
CA TYR A 124 -8.78 16.16 -8.02
C TYR A 124 -7.42 15.60 -7.55
N ILE A 125 -7.15 14.34 -7.89
CA ILE A 125 -5.89 13.67 -7.56
C ILE A 125 -5.01 13.58 -8.80
N SER A 126 -3.87 14.28 -8.80
CA SER A 126 -2.89 14.11 -9.88
C SER A 126 -2.25 12.72 -9.86
N HIS A 127 -1.70 12.29 -10.99
CA HIS A 127 -0.93 11.03 -11.10
C HIS A 127 0.24 10.99 -10.10
N MET A 128 0.90 12.12 -9.83
CA MET A 128 1.94 12.21 -8.80
C MET A 128 1.37 12.00 -7.39
N GLY A 129 0.19 12.57 -7.10
CA GLY A 129 -0.52 12.31 -5.85
C GLY A 129 -0.99 10.85 -5.72
N GLY A 130 -1.30 10.20 -6.84
CA GLY A 130 -1.53 8.75 -6.91
C GLY A 130 -0.28 7.96 -6.53
N LEU A 131 0.85 8.23 -7.19
CA LEU A 131 2.15 7.60 -6.93
C LEU A 131 2.59 7.73 -5.47
N GLN A 132 2.47 8.92 -4.89
CA GLN A 132 2.83 9.16 -3.48
C GLN A 132 1.99 8.30 -2.54
N ARG A 133 0.67 8.20 -2.75
CA ARG A 133 -0.19 7.37 -1.91
C ARG A 133 0.05 5.87 -2.13
N GLY A 134 0.35 5.47 -3.36
CA GLY A 134 0.82 4.12 -3.67
C GLY A 134 2.12 3.77 -2.93
N ALA A 135 3.13 4.64 -3.00
CA ALA A 135 4.40 4.45 -2.30
C ALA A 135 4.22 4.37 -0.77
N MET A 136 3.36 5.21 -0.19
CA MET A 136 3.03 5.11 1.24
C MET A 136 2.34 3.78 1.59
N GLY A 137 1.46 3.29 0.73
CA GLY A 137 0.85 1.96 0.87
C GLY A 137 1.90 0.84 0.83
N TRP A 138 2.84 0.89 -0.09
CA TRP A 138 3.95 -0.06 -0.13
C TRP A 138 4.79 -0.01 1.15
N VAL A 139 5.14 1.17 1.64
CA VAL A 139 5.88 1.33 2.91
C VAL A 139 5.11 0.68 4.06
N ALA A 140 3.81 0.96 4.16
CA ALA A 140 2.99 0.48 5.27
C ALA A 140 2.75 -1.03 5.25
N PHE A 141 2.39 -1.59 4.09
CA PHE A 141 1.89 -2.96 3.99
C PHE A 141 2.93 -3.99 3.52
N MET A 142 4.04 -3.54 2.93
CA MET A 142 5.05 -4.43 2.34
C MET A 142 6.43 -4.17 2.94
N ALA A 143 6.96 -2.94 2.81
CA ALA A 143 8.33 -2.65 3.22
C ALA A 143 8.51 -2.79 4.73
N SER A 144 7.65 -2.15 5.53
CA SER A 144 7.74 -2.19 6.99
C SER A 144 7.67 -3.62 7.54
N PRO A 145 6.64 -4.45 7.24
CA PRO A 145 6.64 -5.84 7.70
C PRO A 145 7.86 -6.65 7.23
N SER A 146 8.40 -6.32 6.06
CA SER A 146 9.57 -6.99 5.50
C SER A 146 10.90 -6.56 6.15
N LEU A 147 10.91 -5.46 6.90
CA LEU A 147 12.05 -5.04 7.72
C LEU A 147 12.16 -5.94 8.96
N GLY A 148 12.72 -7.13 8.76
CA GLY A 148 12.93 -8.12 9.81
C GLY A 148 12.50 -9.52 9.36
N LEU A 149 11.36 -9.61 8.66
CA LEU A 149 10.88 -10.82 8.01
C LEU A 149 10.70 -10.60 6.52
N SER A 150 11.78 -10.77 5.75
CA SER A 150 11.70 -10.72 4.30
C SER A 150 10.78 -11.84 3.76
N PRO A 151 10.15 -11.65 2.59
CA PRO A 151 9.38 -12.71 1.94
C PRO A 151 10.20 -14.00 1.82
N GLU A 152 9.62 -15.12 2.21
CA GLU A 152 10.28 -16.42 2.25
C GLU A 152 9.78 -17.32 1.12
N LEU A 153 10.69 -18.15 0.60
CA LEU A 153 10.37 -19.18 -0.38
C LEU A 153 9.65 -20.37 0.27
N PRO A 154 8.86 -21.13 -0.51
CA PRO A 154 8.40 -22.45 -0.08
C PRO A 154 9.57 -23.34 0.34
N GLY A 155 9.33 -24.20 1.33
CA GLY A 155 10.35 -25.08 1.90
C GLY A 155 11.36 -24.40 2.85
N MET A 156 11.30 -23.08 3.04
CA MET A 156 12.11 -22.40 4.06
C MET A 156 11.57 -22.68 5.47
N GLN A 157 12.49 -22.74 6.45
CA GLN A 157 12.09 -22.80 7.85
C GLN A 157 11.48 -21.48 8.29
N ALA A 158 10.22 -21.56 8.69
CA ALA A 158 9.41 -20.42 9.06
C ALA A 158 9.22 -20.30 10.57
N ALA A 159 9.17 -19.07 11.08
CA ALA A 159 8.63 -18.76 12.40
C ALA A 159 7.15 -19.16 12.50
N ASP A 160 6.63 -19.34 13.72
CA ASP A 160 5.23 -19.69 13.95
C ASP A 160 4.27 -18.73 13.22
N LEU A 161 3.18 -19.29 12.68
CA LEU A 161 2.21 -18.50 11.91
C LEU A 161 1.59 -17.38 12.75
N THR A 162 1.30 -17.65 14.03
CA THR A 162 0.70 -16.68 14.95
C THR A 162 1.65 -15.51 15.18
N ASP A 163 2.94 -15.80 15.36
CA ASP A 163 3.96 -14.77 15.57
C ASP A 163 4.12 -13.90 14.32
N ARG A 164 4.07 -14.48 13.12
CA ARG A 164 4.09 -13.73 11.85
C ARG A 164 2.88 -12.83 11.68
N GLN A 165 1.70 -13.29 12.09
CA GLN A 165 0.47 -12.49 12.02
C GLN A 165 0.57 -11.27 12.94
N TRP A 166 1.04 -11.45 14.18
CA TRP A 166 1.25 -10.33 15.11
C TRP A 166 2.37 -9.40 14.65
N TRP A 167 3.45 -9.96 14.13
CA TRP A 167 4.53 -9.19 13.52
C TRP A 167 4.01 -8.30 12.39
N TRP A 168 3.26 -8.88 11.46
CA TRP A 168 2.69 -8.15 10.33
C TRP A 168 1.75 -7.04 10.81
N LEU A 169 0.79 -7.37 11.69
CA LEU A 169 -0.18 -6.40 12.21
C LEU A 169 0.48 -5.24 12.94
N SER A 170 1.44 -5.52 13.82
CA SER A 170 2.16 -4.49 14.58
C SER A 170 3.01 -3.61 13.66
N SER A 171 3.72 -4.19 12.68
CA SER A 171 4.51 -3.47 11.66
C SER A 171 3.65 -2.55 10.80
N VAL A 172 2.49 -3.02 10.34
CA VAL A 172 1.55 -2.21 9.56
C VAL A 172 0.95 -1.09 10.41
N ALA A 173 0.48 -1.40 11.62
CA ALA A 173 -0.13 -0.41 12.51
C ALA A 173 0.86 0.71 12.87
N ALA A 174 2.10 0.33 13.23
CA ALA A 174 3.17 1.26 13.53
C ALA A 174 3.52 2.13 12.30
N ALA A 175 3.66 1.53 11.12
CA ALA A 175 3.97 2.27 9.90
C ALA A 175 2.86 3.25 9.50
N LEU A 176 1.59 2.84 9.59
CA LEU A 176 0.46 3.73 9.33
C LEU A 176 0.39 4.88 10.34
N ALA A 177 0.61 4.60 11.63
CA ALA A 177 0.67 5.64 12.65
C ALA A 177 1.84 6.62 12.41
N GLY A 178 3.00 6.10 12.03
CA GLY A 178 4.18 6.90 11.70
C GLY A 178 3.97 7.80 10.47
N LEU A 179 3.39 7.24 9.40
CA LEU A 179 3.01 7.99 8.20
C LEU A 179 1.96 9.06 8.50
N LEU A 180 0.96 8.75 9.33
CA LEU A 180 -0.05 9.72 9.74
C LEU A 180 0.59 10.90 10.48
N LEU A 181 1.50 10.65 11.43
CA LEU A 181 2.23 11.72 12.13
C LEU A 181 3.04 12.59 11.17
N ALA A 182 3.75 11.98 10.21
CA ALA A 182 4.49 12.73 9.20
C ALA A 182 3.56 13.61 8.35
N ILE A 183 2.42 13.07 7.89
CA ILE A 183 1.41 13.81 7.11
C ILE A 183 0.83 14.98 7.93
N LEU A 184 0.53 14.77 9.20
CA LEU A 184 0.02 15.83 10.08
C LEU A 184 1.04 16.95 10.26
N GLY A 185 2.34 16.61 10.34
CA GLY A 185 3.43 17.59 10.32
C GLY A 185 3.44 18.44 9.05
N PHE A 186 3.28 17.83 7.87
CA PHE A 186 3.21 18.54 6.59
C PHE A 186 1.93 19.33 6.37
N ARG A 187 0.84 18.99 7.07
CA ARG A 187 -0.41 19.77 7.04
C ARG A 187 -0.37 21.00 7.96
N HIS A 188 0.71 21.21 8.72
CA HIS A 188 0.88 22.42 9.51
C HIS A 188 0.93 23.66 8.59
N PRO A 189 0.18 24.75 8.87
CA PRO A 189 0.13 25.92 8.00
C PRO A 189 1.50 26.56 7.75
N ASP A 190 1.75 26.92 6.48
CA ASP A 190 2.95 27.65 6.09
C ASP A 190 2.96 29.08 6.65
N PRO A 191 4.12 29.59 7.10
CA PRO A 191 4.25 31.00 7.45
C PRO A 191 4.15 31.87 6.19
N PRO A 192 3.69 33.14 6.33
CA PRO A 192 3.63 34.08 5.21
C PRO A 192 4.97 34.23 4.47
N PRO A 193 4.95 34.56 3.16
CA PRO A 193 6.16 34.79 2.39
C PRO A 193 6.93 36.01 2.91
N PRO A 194 8.27 36.08 2.77
CA PRO A 194 9.06 37.18 3.32
C PRO A 194 8.69 38.54 2.72
N SER A 195 8.16 38.55 1.50
CA SER A 195 7.66 39.74 0.80
C SER A 195 6.47 40.41 1.50
N SER A 196 5.78 39.72 2.43
CA SER A 196 4.67 40.32 3.17
C SER A 196 5.13 41.22 4.33
N ALA A 197 6.41 41.18 4.70
CA ALA A 197 6.94 41.99 5.80
C ALA A 197 7.14 43.44 5.37
N LYS A 198 6.65 44.36 6.20
CA LYS A 198 6.73 45.82 5.99
C LYS A 198 7.97 46.45 6.61
N ASN A 199 8.62 45.76 7.56
CA ASN A 199 9.78 46.26 8.29
C ASN A 199 10.74 45.14 8.72
N ALA A 200 11.92 45.52 9.22
CA ALA A 200 12.95 44.59 9.66
C ALA A 200 12.54 43.71 10.85
N ALA A 201 11.63 44.19 11.72
CA ALA A 201 11.14 43.42 12.85
C ALA A 201 10.20 42.29 12.39
N GLU A 202 9.29 42.58 11.45
CA GLU A 202 8.41 41.61 10.82
C GLU A 202 9.20 40.56 10.03
N LEU A 203 10.25 40.97 9.29
CA LEU A 203 11.15 40.02 8.61
C LEU A 203 11.83 39.06 9.59
N ARG A 204 12.29 39.55 10.75
CA ARG A 204 12.86 38.72 11.81
C ARG A 204 11.83 37.76 12.38
N ALA A 205 10.61 38.22 12.66
CA ALA A 205 9.52 37.38 13.15
C ALA A 205 9.13 36.28 12.14
N LEU A 206 9.03 36.60 10.84
CA LEU A 206 8.78 35.61 9.79
C LEU A 206 9.92 34.60 9.65
N ARG A 207 11.18 35.04 9.76
CA ARG A 207 12.34 34.11 9.76
C ARG A 207 12.25 33.14 10.94
N ILE A 208 11.93 33.62 12.14
CA ILE A 208 11.76 32.77 13.34
C ILE A 208 10.58 31.80 13.14
N SER A 209 9.43 32.29 12.65
CA SER A 209 8.25 31.46 12.39
C SER A 209 8.55 30.36 11.35
N ARG A 210 9.33 30.68 10.31
CA ARG A 210 9.78 29.69 9.32
C ARG A 210 10.69 28.64 9.93
N VAL A 211 11.63 29.03 10.79
CA VAL A 211 12.47 28.07 11.53
C VAL A 211 11.60 27.17 12.41
N HIS A 212 10.62 27.73 13.14
CA HIS A 212 9.69 26.92 13.95
C HIS A 212 8.88 25.94 13.12
N HIS A 213 8.36 26.38 11.97
CA HIS A 213 7.63 25.53 11.05
C HIS A 213 8.49 24.35 10.56
N TRP A 214 9.73 24.61 10.14
CA TRP A 214 10.69 23.56 9.77
C TRP A 214 10.99 22.60 10.94
N LEU A 215 11.16 23.13 12.15
CA LEU A 215 11.38 22.30 13.34
C LEU A 215 10.18 21.40 13.64
N ILE A 216 8.95 21.92 13.53
CA ILE A 216 7.72 21.13 13.73
C ILE A 216 7.64 19.99 12.70
N GLN A 217 7.90 20.28 11.42
CA GLN A 217 7.92 19.24 10.37
C GLN A 217 8.99 18.18 10.66
N LEU A 218 10.21 18.62 11.00
CA LEU A 218 11.31 17.71 11.31
C LEU A 218 10.97 16.81 12.52
N VAL A 219 10.43 17.40 13.59
CA VAL A 219 10.01 16.65 14.78
C VAL A 219 8.89 15.66 14.43
N ALA A 220 7.88 16.09 13.67
CA ALA A 220 6.78 15.21 13.26
C ALA A 220 7.27 14.02 12.42
N VAL A 221 8.18 14.26 11.48
CA VAL A 221 8.81 13.19 10.68
C VAL A 221 9.67 12.28 11.56
N ALA A 222 10.49 12.83 12.46
CA ALA A 222 11.32 12.03 13.37
C ALA A 222 10.47 11.17 14.31
N CYS A 223 9.41 11.73 14.90
CA CYS A 223 8.44 10.98 15.69
C CYS A 223 7.74 9.91 14.84
N GLY A 224 7.35 10.24 13.61
CA GLY A 224 6.75 9.29 12.69
C GLY A 224 7.65 8.10 12.39
N VAL A 225 8.92 8.35 12.10
CA VAL A 225 9.94 7.30 11.89
C VAL A 225 10.15 6.48 13.16
N ALA A 226 10.26 7.13 14.32
CA ALA A 226 10.42 6.42 15.59
C ALA A 226 9.24 5.50 15.89
N VAL A 227 8.00 5.97 15.68
CA VAL A 227 6.79 5.16 15.85
C VAL A 227 6.76 4.00 14.86
N GLY A 228 7.05 4.25 13.59
CA GLY A 228 7.14 3.20 12.57
C GLY A 228 8.18 2.13 12.89
N ALA A 229 9.25 2.49 13.58
CA ALA A 229 10.34 1.59 13.95
C ALA A 229 10.06 0.73 15.20
N ILE A 230 8.99 0.99 15.96
CA ILE A 230 8.70 0.30 17.23
C ILE A 230 8.76 -1.23 17.10
N PRO A 231 8.11 -1.87 16.12
CA PRO A 231 8.11 -3.33 16.00
C PRO A 231 9.52 -3.87 15.72
N HIS A 232 10.37 -3.10 15.05
CA HIS A 232 11.73 -3.53 14.71
C HIS A 232 12.70 -3.51 15.91
N TRP A 233 12.33 -2.86 17.01
CA TRP A 233 13.13 -2.87 18.25
C TRP A 233 13.00 -4.18 19.02
N THR A 234 11.86 -4.85 18.94
CA THR A 234 11.67 -6.18 19.57
C THR A 234 12.30 -7.30 18.75
N GLY A 235 12.57 -7.05 17.47
CA GLY A 235 13.08 -8.03 16.53
C GLY A 235 11.96 -8.86 15.92
N ALA A 236 12.20 -9.30 14.68
CA ALA A 236 11.32 -10.21 13.97
C ALA A 236 11.28 -11.59 14.64
N PRO A 237 10.13 -12.29 14.61
CA PRO A 237 10.08 -13.65 15.12
C PRO A 237 10.92 -14.57 14.23
N HIS A 238 11.66 -15.49 14.85
CA HIS A 238 12.54 -16.42 14.17
C HIS A 238 12.09 -17.86 14.42
N PRO A 239 12.32 -18.79 13.47
CA PRO A 239 12.05 -20.21 13.70
C PRO A 239 12.77 -20.69 14.96
N HIS A 240 12.03 -21.35 15.86
CA HIS A 240 12.61 -21.97 17.04
C HIS A 240 13.44 -23.18 16.60
N LEU A 241 14.76 -23.03 16.55
CA LEU A 241 15.66 -24.17 16.51
C LEU A 241 15.47 -24.91 17.85
N ARG A 242 14.61 -25.94 17.90
CA ARG A 242 14.69 -26.91 18.98
C ARG A 242 16.08 -27.50 18.88
N ARG A 243 16.98 -27.05 19.77
CA ARG A 243 18.19 -27.79 20.12
C ARG A 243 17.70 -29.13 20.66
N LEU A 244 17.58 -30.11 19.77
CA LEU A 244 17.39 -31.49 20.16
C LEU A 244 18.69 -31.87 20.86
N GLU A 245 18.67 -31.89 22.19
CA GLU A 245 19.82 -32.25 23.02
C GLU A 245 20.32 -33.69 22.77
N ASP A 246 19.60 -34.49 21.97
CA ASP A 246 19.90 -35.91 21.72
C ASP A 246 19.97 -36.32 20.22
N VAL A 247 20.19 -35.39 19.29
CA VAL A 247 20.32 -35.74 17.86
C VAL A 247 21.74 -35.45 17.36
N PRO A 248 22.44 -36.43 16.73
CA PRO A 248 23.78 -36.20 16.22
C PRO A 248 23.80 -35.01 15.25
N GLU A 249 24.84 -34.20 15.38
CA GLU A 249 25.15 -32.90 14.75
C GLU A 249 24.88 -32.80 13.23
N VAL A 250 24.65 -33.93 12.56
CA VAL A 250 24.37 -34.08 11.12
C VAL A 250 23.01 -33.52 10.69
N ILE A 251 22.03 -33.35 11.59
CA ILE A 251 20.67 -32.85 11.22
C ILE A 251 20.53 -31.32 11.32
N ILE A 252 21.56 -30.61 11.84
CA ILE A 252 21.50 -29.15 12.02
C ILE A 252 21.61 -28.38 10.69
N THR A 253 22.02 -29.03 9.60
CA THR A 253 21.87 -28.48 8.25
C THR A 253 20.47 -28.79 7.71
N ALA A 254 19.46 -28.12 8.28
CA ALA A 254 18.16 -27.99 7.64
C ALA A 254 18.30 -27.07 6.42
N GLU A 255 18.94 -27.59 5.35
CA GLU A 255 19.24 -26.82 4.14
C GLU A 255 17.94 -26.54 3.38
N GLY A 256 17.35 -25.38 3.64
CA GLY A 256 16.34 -24.80 2.74
C GLY A 256 16.94 -24.52 1.36
N PRO A 257 16.18 -23.92 0.43
CA PRO A 257 16.73 -23.49 -0.85
C PRO A 257 17.99 -22.63 -0.65
N PRO A 258 18.93 -22.61 -1.63
CA PRO A 258 20.17 -21.86 -1.53
C PRO A 258 19.93 -20.42 -1.07
N ALA A 259 20.78 -19.90 -0.17
CA ALA A 259 20.62 -18.55 0.38
C ALA A 259 20.55 -17.45 -0.70
N GLU A 260 21.26 -17.66 -1.81
CA GLU A 260 21.17 -16.78 -2.99
C GLU A 260 19.76 -16.75 -3.58
N LEU A 261 19.11 -17.91 -3.73
CA LEU A 261 17.75 -18.01 -4.26
C LEU A 261 16.75 -17.31 -3.34
N ALA A 262 16.87 -17.52 -2.02
CA ALA A 262 16.04 -16.84 -1.02
C ALA A 262 16.22 -15.32 -1.04
N ALA A 263 17.47 -14.83 -1.17
CA ALA A 263 17.74 -13.40 -1.26
C ALA A 263 17.18 -12.79 -2.56
N GLN A 264 17.35 -13.46 -3.70
CA GLN A 264 16.76 -13.04 -4.98
C GLN A 264 15.24 -12.96 -4.89
N PHE A 265 14.60 -13.96 -4.27
CA PHE A 265 13.16 -13.97 -4.05
C PHE A 265 12.70 -12.78 -3.20
N GLY A 266 13.35 -12.53 -2.06
CA GLY A 266 13.02 -11.38 -1.21
C GLY A 266 13.11 -10.05 -1.96
N VAL A 267 14.18 -9.85 -2.75
CA VAL A 267 14.38 -8.64 -3.56
C VAL A 267 13.29 -8.50 -4.62
N TRP A 268 13.01 -9.55 -5.39
CA TRP A 268 12.02 -9.49 -6.46
C TRP A 268 10.58 -9.36 -5.93
N CYS A 269 10.24 -10.00 -4.81
CA CYS A 269 8.96 -9.81 -4.13
C CYS A 269 8.75 -8.35 -3.70
N LEU A 270 9.75 -7.73 -3.06
CA LEU A 270 9.67 -6.32 -2.67
C LEU A 270 9.61 -5.38 -3.88
N ALA A 271 10.41 -5.63 -4.92
CA ALA A 271 10.47 -4.80 -6.12
C ALA A 271 9.16 -4.87 -6.93
N THR A 272 8.63 -6.09 -7.13
CA THR A 272 7.34 -6.28 -7.82
C THR A 272 6.18 -5.70 -7.01
N ALA A 273 6.18 -5.87 -5.69
CA ALA A 273 5.22 -5.21 -4.82
C ALA A 273 5.31 -3.67 -4.91
N PHE A 274 6.52 -3.11 -4.99
CA PHE A 274 6.70 -1.67 -5.15
C PHE A 274 6.11 -1.17 -6.47
N ALA A 275 6.43 -1.83 -7.58
CA ALA A 275 5.87 -1.51 -8.88
C ALA A 275 4.34 -1.63 -8.88
N TYR A 276 3.81 -2.71 -8.31
CA TYR A 276 2.36 -2.92 -8.12
C TYR A 276 1.71 -1.75 -7.38
N TRP A 277 2.26 -1.32 -6.26
CA TRP A 277 1.69 -0.22 -5.46
C TRP A 277 1.75 1.13 -6.18
N LEU A 278 2.80 1.39 -6.97
CA LEU A 278 2.87 2.59 -7.81
C LEU A 278 1.79 2.58 -8.90
N VAL A 279 1.65 1.46 -9.62
CA VAL A 279 0.61 1.28 -10.64
C VAL A 279 -0.77 1.39 -10.00
N LEU A 280 -0.98 0.76 -8.84
CA LEU A 280 -2.23 0.85 -8.08
C LEU A 280 -2.57 2.29 -7.76
N GLY A 281 -1.62 3.06 -7.22
CA GLY A 281 -1.82 4.47 -6.88
C GLY A 281 -2.20 5.33 -8.10
N VAL A 282 -1.56 5.10 -9.25
CA VAL A 282 -1.91 5.83 -10.49
C VAL A 282 -3.30 5.41 -10.99
N VAL A 283 -3.55 4.11 -11.17
CA VAL A 283 -4.82 3.60 -11.72
C VAL A 283 -5.99 4.02 -10.83
N THR A 284 -5.87 3.85 -9.51
CA THR A 284 -6.91 4.25 -8.56
C THR A 284 -7.16 5.76 -8.58
N SER A 285 -6.12 6.60 -8.76
CA SER A 285 -6.32 8.04 -8.90
C SER A 285 -7.11 8.41 -10.16
N LEU A 286 -6.83 7.73 -11.29
CA LEU A 286 -7.56 7.92 -12.54
C LEU A 286 -9.02 7.47 -12.42
N CYS A 287 -9.24 6.26 -11.88
CA CYS A 287 -10.58 5.72 -11.66
C CYS A 287 -11.39 6.57 -10.67
N PHE A 288 -10.76 7.09 -9.61
CA PHE A 288 -11.42 7.97 -8.65
C PHE A 288 -11.87 9.29 -9.29
N ASN A 289 -10.97 9.96 -10.01
CA ASN A 289 -11.31 11.24 -10.67
C ASN A 289 -12.43 11.04 -11.69
N ALA A 290 -12.36 9.97 -12.49
CA ALA A 290 -13.41 9.62 -13.46
C ALA A 290 -14.75 9.32 -12.77
N ALA A 291 -14.75 8.59 -11.67
CA ALA A 291 -15.98 8.22 -10.96
C ALA A 291 -16.64 9.41 -10.26
N MET A 292 -15.83 10.34 -9.73
CA MET A 292 -16.30 11.53 -9.00
C MET A 292 -16.53 12.75 -9.90
N ASP A 293 -16.42 12.60 -11.21
CA ASP A 293 -16.58 13.67 -12.21
C ASP A 293 -15.61 14.85 -11.96
N PHE A 294 -14.41 14.56 -11.43
CA PHE A 294 -13.36 15.55 -11.31
C PHE A 294 -12.65 15.71 -12.65
N GLU A 295 -12.93 16.81 -13.34
CA GLU A 295 -12.17 17.20 -14.53
C GLU A 295 -10.77 17.67 -14.13
N ALA A 296 -9.78 17.35 -14.96
CA ALA A 296 -8.45 17.93 -14.83
C ALA A 296 -8.57 19.43 -15.15
N VAL A 297 -8.58 20.27 -14.11
CA VAL A 297 -8.48 21.71 -14.32
C VAL A 297 -7.13 21.99 -14.95
N MET A 298 -7.14 22.30 -16.25
CA MET A 298 -5.96 22.73 -16.98
C MET A 298 -5.37 23.94 -16.23
N PRO A 299 -4.04 24.02 -16.02
CA PRO A 299 -3.43 25.21 -15.45
C PRO A 299 -3.88 26.42 -16.27
N ILE A 300 -4.31 27.50 -15.59
CA ILE A 300 -4.81 28.74 -16.23
C ILE A 300 -3.83 29.24 -17.30
N GLU A 301 -2.54 28.99 -17.13
CA GLU A 301 -1.48 29.35 -18.06
C GLU A 301 -1.54 28.59 -19.39
N VAL A 302 -2.02 27.34 -19.37
CA VAL A 302 -2.21 26.52 -20.58
C VAL A 302 -3.55 26.83 -21.24
N SER A 303 -4.62 27.08 -20.47
CA SER A 303 -5.89 27.52 -21.05
C SER A 303 -5.73 28.87 -21.74
N HIS A 304 -5.04 29.83 -21.12
CA HIS A 304 -4.76 31.13 -21.72
C HIS A 304 -3.89 31.01 -22.99
N LYS A 305 -2.91 30.08 -23.02
CA LYS A 305 -2.13 29.83 -24.25
C LYS A 305 -2.96 29.19 -25.36
N LEU A 306 -3.93 28.33 -25.03
CA LEU A 306 -4.85 27.74 -26.00
C LEU A 306 -5.87 28.77 -26.52
N ASP A 307 -6.39 29.64 -25.65
CA ASP A 307 -7.28 30.75 -26.03
C ASP A 307 -6.57 31.77 -26.93
N VAL A 308 -5.32 32.09 -26.64
CA VAL A 308 -4.50 32.98 -27.48
C VAL A 308 -4.13 32.31 -28.81
N ALA A 309 -3.98 30.98 -28.83
CA ALA A 309 -3.64 30.23 -30.04
C ALA A 309 -4.85 29.94 -30.95
N ASN A 310 -6.08 30.01 -30.44
CA ASN A 310 -7.29 29.75 -31.22
C ASN A 310 -8.44 30.75 -30.89
N PRO A 311 -8.39 31.98 -31.43
CA PRO A 311 -9.37 33.03 -31.14
C PRO A 311 -10.78 32.79 -31.73
N VAL A 312 -10.99 31.71 -32.49
CA VAL A 312 -12.21 31.50 -33.30
C VAL A 312 -13.43 31.10 -32.46
N LEU A 313 -13.25 30.58 -31.24
CA LEU A 313 -14.38 30.07 -30.43
C LEU A 313 -15.25 31.16 -29.77
N HIS A 314 -14.85 32.44 -29.79
CA HIS A 314 -15.60 33.54 -29.16
C HIS A 314 -16.44 34.38 -30.13
N GLN A 315 -16.39 34.14 -31.44
CA GLN A 315 -17.15 34.96 -32.41
C GLN A 315 -18.60 34.50 -32.64
N GLU A 316 -19.00 33.30 -32.23
CA GLU A 316 -20.36 32.79 -32.51
C GLU A 316 -21.42 33.06 -31.43
N SER A 317 -21.08 33.67 -30.28
CA SER A 317 -22.09 33.99 -29.24
C SER A 317 -22.72 35.39 -29.35
N HIS A 318 -22.42 36.14 -30.42
CA HIS A 318 -22.89 37.52 -30.62
C HIS A 318 -23.51 37.80 -31.99
N ALA A 319 -23.96 36.78 -32.72
CA ALA A 319 -24.75 36.93 -33.93
C ALA A 319 -26.19 36.47 -33.72
#